data_AF-A0A7V1Q2C2-F1
#
_entry.id   AF-A0A7V1Q2C2-F1
#
_cell.length_a   1.000
_cell.length_b   1.000
_cell.length_c   1.000
_cell.angle_alpha   90.00
_cell.angle_beta   90.00
_cell.angle_gamma   90.00
#
_symmetry.space_group_name_H-M   'P 1'
#
loop_
_entity.id
_entity.type
_entity.pdbx_description
1 polymer ?
#
loop_
_entity_poly.entity_id
_entity_poly.type
_entity_poly.pdbx_seq_one_letter_code
_entity_poly.pdbx_strand_id
1 'polypeptide(L)'
;MSRLTQGRNVAFVSTYPPVQCGIATFTRDLANAAELYGWTALVVAIDKGEVDYADQRVIWRIRRDHVQDYELAAQFLNKLQPAAVSLQHEYGLFAGEMGEEVLRFVRTLRVPLFVTLHTVDPQPRDIMKRILRELVTHAQGVMVMSHTAIRLLKQVYHVPTHHVHMIPHGAPDVPFTSTDIAKSKLGLQGKKVISTFGLISRGKGIEDVIVAMQEVVQRHPDALYLVLGQTHPNVRAYEGESYRESLLALVERLGLQNNVRFVNSYLTQESLLRYLAATDIYITPYPNPGQISSGTLTYALACGCAVVSTPYLYAQELLADGRGELVPFRDPQSIASTLNKLLSDDKYREQLRYRAYHYSRHMTWSAVGAQFSQWLARTTLAYHATDVHYAGHYLSPVFAPGGDTAQSTQSTTTPERLPDAV
;
A
#
# COMPACT_ATOMS: atom_id res chain seq x y z
N MET A 1 6.71 -22.51 -6.26
CA MET A 1 5.84 -21.36 -6.59
C MET A 1 5.60 -21.22 -8.09
N SER A 2 6.63 -21.33 -8.95
CA SER A 2 6.50 -21.04 -10.38
C SER A 2 5.35 -21.76 -11.10
N ARG A 3 5.10 -23.06 -10.87
CA ARG A 3 3.98 -23.77 -11.53
C ARG A 3 2.58 -23.32 -11.11
N LEU A 4 2.41 -22.68 -9.95
CA LEU A 4 1.09 -22.26 -9.42
C LEU A 4 0.69 -20.85 -9.86
N THR A 5 1.64 -20.06 -10.37
CA THR A 5 1.46 -18.65 -10.73
C THR A 5 1.66 -18.40 -12.22
N GLN A 6 2.45 -19.23 -12.92
CA GLN A 6 2.81 -19.04 -14.32
C GLN A 6 1.57 -18.95 -15.23
N GLY A 7 1.40 -17.79 -15.88
CA GLY A 7 0.32 -17.51 -16.82
C GLY A 7 -1.02 -17.14 -16.18
N ARG A 8 -1.06 -16.89 -14.85
CA ARG A 8 -2.27 -16.42 -14.16
C ARG A 8 -2.30 -14.90 -14.10
N ASN A 9 -3.46 -14.34 -14.44
CA ASN A 9 -3.70 -12.91 -14.42
C ASN A 9 -4.15 -12.47 -13.02
N VAL A 10 -3.61 -11.34 -12.54
CA VAL A 10 -4.16 -10.60 -11.40
C VAL A 10 -4.54 -9.19 -11.88
N ALA A 11 -5.79 -8.79 -11.66
CA ALA A 11 -6.28 -7.47 -12.02
C ALA A 11 -6.25 -6.53 -10.82
N PHE A 12 -5.39 -5.51 -10.86
CA PHE A 12 -5.32 -4.45 -9.87
C PHE A 12 -6.38 -3.39 -10.14
N VAL A 13 -7.13 -2.98 -9.11
CA VAL A 13 -8.15 -1.93 -9.21
C VAL A 13 -7.73 -0.79 -8.29
N SER A 14 -7.32 0.34 -8.86
CA SER A 14 -6.67 1.42 -8.12
C SER A 14 -6.44 2.66 -8.99
N THR A 15 -6.04 3.79 -8.39
CA THR A 15 -5.26 4.80 -9.13
C THR A 15 -3.97 4.19 -9.65
N TYR A 16 -3.48 4.67 -10.80
CA TYR A 16 -2.25 4.14 -11.42
C TYR A 16 -1.45 5.27 -12.11
N PRO A 17 -0.12 5.17 -12.25
CA PRO A 17 0.67 6.17 -12.98
C PRO A 17 0.13 6.35 -14.42
N PRO A 18 0.05 7.58 -14.95
CA PRO A 18 0.78 8.77 -14.51
C PRO A 18 0.12 9.60 -13.40
N VAL A 19 -0.99 9.14 -12.79
CA VAL A 19 -1.57 9.81 -11.62
C VAL A 19 -0.52 9.92 -10.50
N GLN A 20 -0.21 11.15 -10.10
CA GLN A 20 0.81 11.45 -9.08
C GLN A 20 0.23 11.32 -7.66
N CYS A 21 0.20 10.09 -7.13
CA CYS A 21 -0.11 9.84 -5.73
C CYS A 21 0.61 8.60 -5.18
N GLY A 22 0.59 8.43 -3.86
CA GLY A 22 1.24 7.30 -3.19
C GLY A 22 0.64 5.95 -3.57
N ILE A 23 -0.69 5.87 -3.72
CA ILE A 23 -1.38 4.62 -4.04
C ILE A 23 -1.12 4.18 -5.48
N ALA A 24 -1.06 5.11 -6.43
CA ALA A 24 -0.64 4.83 -7.80
C ALA A 24 0.77 4.23 -7.84
N THR A 25 1.71 4.83 -7.11
CA THR A 25 3.09 4.33 -7.00
C THR A 25 3.12 2.94 -6.35
N PHE A 26 2.41 2.74 -5.24
CA PHE A 26 2.28 1.45 -4.57
C PHE A 26 1.72 0.36 -5.50
N THR A 27 0.68 0.69 -6.27
CA THR A 27 0.01 -0.27 -7.17
C THR A 27 0.96 -0.74 -8.27
N ARG A 28 1.67 0.21 -8.92
CA ARG A 28 2.69 -0.13 -9.93
C ARG A 28 3.78 -1.01 -9.34
N ASP A 29 4.30 -0.65 -8.17
CA ASP A 29 5.42 -1.37 -7.59
C ASP A 29 5.01 -2.77 -7.09
N LEU A 30 3.79 -2.92 -6.56
CA LEU A 30 3.22 -4.23 -6.21
C LEU A 30 2.93 -5.08 -7.46
N ALA A 31 2.45 -4.48 -8.55
CA ALA A 31 2.25 -5.16 -9.83
C ALA A 31 3.58 -5.68 -10.38
N ASN A 32 4.60 -4.82 -10.45
CA ASN A 32 5.97 -5.21 -10.82
C ASN A 32 6.49 -6.35 -9.93
N ALA A 33 6.27 -6.24 -8.62
CA ALA A 33 6.69 -7.25 -7.65
C ALA A 33 5.98 -8.59 -7.86
N ALA A 34 4.68 -8.60 -8.18
CA ALA A 34 3.94 -9.81 -8.49
C ALA A 34 4.43 -10.48 -9.78
N GLU A 35 4.80 -9.70 -10.80
CA GLU A 35 5.35 -10.19 -12.08
C GLU A 35 6.67 -10.95 -11.90
N LEU A 36 7.52 -10.53 -10.95
CA LEU A 36 8.74 -11.26 -10.58
C LEU A 36 8.47 -12.70 -10.11
N TYR A 37 7.25 -12.98 -9.65
CA TYR A 37 6.83 -14.30 -9.16
C TYR A 37 5.83 -15.00 -10.09
N GLY A 38 5.76 -14.57 -11.36
CA GLY A 38 5.10 -15.29 -12.44
C GLY A 38 3.64 -14.90 -12.72
N TRP A 39 3.10 -13.92 -12.00
CA TRP A 39 1.80 -13.34 -12.31
C TRP A 39 1.88 -12.44 -13.54
N THR A 40 0.80 -12.34 -14.31
CA THR A 40 0.63 -11.29 -15.31
C THR A 40 -0.25 -10.20 -14.71
N ALA A 41 0.28 -8.98 -14.57
CA ALA A 41 -0.45 -7.88 -13.98
C ALA A 41 -1.33 -7.17 -15.01
N LEU A 42 -2.60 -7.01 -14.67
CA LEU A 42 -3.57 -6.21 -15.40
C LEU A 42 -4.06 -5.07 -14.48
N VAL A 43 -4.45 -3.94 -15.04
CA VAL A 43 -4.84 -2.76 -14.28
C VAL A 43 -6.18 -2.22 -14.78
N VAL A 44 -7.11 -2.07 -13.84
CA VAL A 44 -8.31 -1.23 -13.96
C VAL A 44 -8.02 0.07 -13.24
N ALA A 45 -7.72 1.12 -14.02
CA ALA A 45 -7.28 2.39 -13.48
C ALA A 45 -8.47 3.25 -13.03
N ILE A 46 -8.35 3.90 -11.88
CA ILE A 46 -9.32 4.88 -11.37
C ILE A 46 -8.74 6.28 -11.54
N ASP A 47 -9.47 7.14 -12.25
CA ASP A 47 -9.04 8.50 -12.59
C ASP A 47 -10.23 9.46 -12.74
N LYS A 48 -9.96 10.75 -12.97
CA LYS A 48 -11.00 11.80 -13.12
C LYS A 48 -11.49 12.01 -14.57
N GLY A 49 -11.10 11.16 -15.52
CA GLY A 49 -11.51 11.18 -16.92
C GLY A 49 -10.41 11.60 -17.92
N GLU A 50 -9.36 12.29 -17.47
CA GLU A 50 -8.41 13.00 -18.33
C GLU A 50 -6.98 12.45 -18.24
N VAL A 51 -6.83 11.13 -18.13
CA VAL A 51 -5.52 10.49 -18.02
C VAL A 51 -5.24 9.62 -19.24
N ASP A 52 -4.09 9.86 -19.86
CA ASP A 52 -3.55 8.98 -20.89
C ASP A 52 -2.56 7.99 -20.27
N TYR A 53 -2.77 6.71 -20.52
CA TYR A 53 -2.01 5.61 -19.93
C TYR A 53 -1.13 4.96 -21.00
N ALA A 54 0.18 5.20 -20.91
CA ALA A 54 1.15 4.55 -21.79
C ALA A 54 1.41 3.07 -21.42
N ASP A 55 1.22 2.71 -20.14
CA ASP A 55 1.44 1.36 -19.64
C ASP A 55 0.33 0.41 -20.13
N GLN A 56 0.71 -0.57 -20.95
CA GLN A 56 -0.20 -1.52 -21.59
C GLN A 56 -0.91 -2.45 -20.60
N ARG A 57 -0.49 -2.47 -19.32
CA ARG A 57 -1.21 -3.18 -18.27
C ARG A 57 -2.57 -2.54 -17.99
N VAL A 58 -2.79 -1.27 -18.33
CA VAL A 58 -4.07 -0.60 -18.15
C VAL A 58 -5.06 -1.06 -19.23
N ILE A 59 -5.99 -1.93 -18.85
CA ILE A 59 -6.95 -2.57 -19.76
C ILE A 59 -8.38 -2.02 -19.63
N TRP A 60 -8.67 -1.28 -18.55
CA TRP A 60 -9.96 -0.66 -18.31
C TRP A 60 -9.80 0.58 -17.45
N ARG A 61 -10.78 1.49 -17.51
CA ARG A 61 -10.81 2.71 -16.70
C ARG A 61 -12.14 2.84 -15.97
N ILE A 62 -12.08 3.28 -14.73
CA ILE A 62 -13.23 3.75 -13.96
C ILE A 62 -13.06 5.26 -13.82
N ARG A 63 -13.93 6.03 -14.48
CA ARG A 63 -14.00 7.46 -14.22
C ARG A 63 -14.64 7.62 -12.84
N ARG A 64 -13.85 8.06 -11.87
CA ARG A 64 -14.20 8.12 -10.44
C ARG A 64 -15.60 8.67 -10.23
N ASP A 65 -15.91 9.81 -10.84
CA ASP A 65 -17.16 10.52 -10.59
C ASP A 65 -18.33 10.03 -11.47
N HIS A 66 -18.18 8.91 -12.20
CA HIS A 66 -19.21 8.28 -13.03
C HIS A 66 -19.64 6.93 -12.42
N VAL A 67 -20.74 6.95 -11.67
CA VAL A 67 -21.20 5.82 -10.86
C VAL A 67 -21.38 4.51 -11.65
N GLN A 68 -21.83 4.58 -12.91
CA GLN A 68 -22.02 3.37 -13.73
C GLN A 68 -20.72 2.64 -14.06
N ASP A 69 -19.58 3.35 -14.10
CA ASP A 69 -18.29 2.76 -14.47
C ASP A 69 -17.84 1.69 -13.47
N TYR A 70 -18.27 1.79 -12.19
CA TYR A 70 -17.98 0.80 -11.16
C TYR A 70 -18.59 -0.58 -11.48
N GLU A 71 -19.87 -0.60 -11.88
CA GLU A 71 -20.57 -1.84 -12.23
C GLU A 71 -20.05 -2.39 -13.57
N LEU A 72 -19.80 -1.52 -14.55
CA LEU A 72 -19.25 -1.91 -15.84
C LEU A 72 -17.86 -2.53 -15.73
N ALA A 73 -16.98 -1.96 -14.88
CA ALA A 73 -15.66 -2.52 -14.64
C ALA A 73 -15.73 -3.91 -13.98
N ALA A 74 -16.63 -4.10 -13.00
CA ALA A 74 -16.84 -5.40 -12.38
C ALA A 74 -17.37 -6.43 -13.40
N GLN A 75 -18.33 -6.04 -14.25
CA GLN A 75 -18.85 -6.88 -15.32
C GLN A 75 -17.78 -7.25 -16.37
N PHE A 76 -16.91 -6.29 -16.71
CA PHE A 76 -15.77 -6.53 -17.58
C PHE A 76 -14.81 -7.58 -16.98
N LEU A 77 -14.44 -7.44 -15.70
CA LEU A 77 -13.59 -8.42 -15.01
C LEU A 77 -14.27 -9.78 -14.87
N ASN A 78 -15.58 -9.83 -14.67
CA ASN A 78 -16.34 -11.09 -14.64
C ASN A 78 -16.28 -11.83 -15.99
N LYS A 79 -16.22 -11.10 -17.12
CA LYS A 79 -16.05 -11.69 -18.46
C LYS A 79 -14.59 -12.11 -18.72
N LEU A 80 -13.63 -11.31 -18.26
CA LEU A 80 -12.21 -11.57 -18.42
C LEU A 80 -11.71 -12.75 -17.57
N GLN A 81 -12.35 -12.99 -16.42
CA GLN A 81 -12.03 -14.05 -15.46
C GLN A 81 -10.54 -14.11 -15.07
N PRO A 82 -9.93 -13.02 -14.56
CA PRO A 82 -8.60 -13.13 -13.97
C PRO A 82 -8.64 -14.07 -12.76
N ALA A 83 -7.50 -14.67 -12.40
CA ALA A 83 -7.45 -15.58 -11.25
C ALA A 83 -7.67 -14.85 -9.91
N ALA A 84 -7.38 -13.54 -9.86
CA ALA A 84 -7.63 -12.68 -8.71
C ALA A 84 -7.85 -11.22 -9.13
N VAL A 85 -8.60 -10.48 -8.32
CA VAL A 85 -8.73 -9.03 -8.37
C VAL A 85 -8.11 -8.44 -7.11
N SER A 86 -7.12 -7.56 -7.24
CA SER A 86 -6.46 -6.87 -6.13
C SER A 86 -6.91 -5.39 -6.06
N LEU A 87 -7.91 -5.11 -5.24
CA LEU A 87 -8.45 -3.78 -5.00
C LEU A 87 -7.61 -3.01 -3.97
N GLN A 88 -7.16 -1.80 -4.33
CA GLN A 88 -6.50 -0.88 -3.40
C GLN A 88 -7.55 0.07 -2.80
N HIS A 89 -7.72 0.04 -1.49
CA HIS A 89 -8.72 0.85 -0.82
C HIS A 89 -8.12 2.00 0.00
N GLU A 90 -8.56 3.21 -0.34
CA GLU A 90 -8.44 4.44 0.45
C GLU A 90 -9.72 5.26 0.20
N TYR A 91 -10.21 5.97 1.22
CA TYR A 91 -11.54 6.59 1.17
C TYR A 91 -11.67 7.67 0.08
N GLY A 92 -10.61 8.43 -0.18
CA GLY A 92 -10.59 9.46 -1.22
C GLY A 92 -10.46 8.92 -2.66
N LEU A 93 -10.16 7.62 -2.82
CA LEU A 93 -9.89 7.02 -4.12
C LEU A 93 -11.15 6.84 -4.98
N PHE A 94 -12.30 6.60 -4.35
CA PHE A 94 -13.57 6.34 -5.01
C PHE A 94 -14.53 7.53 -4.88
N ALA A 95 -15.61 7.57 -5.66
CA ALA A 95 -16.67 8.56 -5.51
C ALA A 95 -17.60 8.25 -4.33
N GLY A 96 -18.37 9.28 -3.94
CA GLY A 96 -19.18 9.29 -2.72
C GLY A 96 -18.55 10.15 -1.62
N GLU A 97 -19.25 10.28 -0.50
CA GLU A 97 -18.78 11.06 0.65
C GLU A 97 -17.49 10.46 1.24
N MET A 98 -17.39 9.13 1.30
CA MET A 98 -16.25 8.37 1.79
C MET A 98 -15.89 7.22 0.85
N GLY A 99 -16.09 7.40 -0.47
CA GLY A 99 -15.72 6.37 -1.43
C GLY A 99 -16.67 5.17 -1.50
N GLU A 100 -17.90 5.30 -0.99
CA GLU A 100 -18.88 4.22 -0.92
C GLU A 100 -19.30 3.63 -2.28
N GLU A 101 -19.04 4.32 -3.40
CA GLU A 101 -19.36 3.80 -4.74
C GLU A 101 -18.53 2.55 -5.10
N VAL A 102 -17.41 2.31 -4.42
CA VAL A 102 -16.66 1.04 -4.51
C VAL A 102 -17.53 -0.17 -4.17
N LEU A 103 -18.57 0.01 -3.35
CA LEU A 103 -19.45 -1.07 -2.94
C LEU A 103 -20.27 -1.62 -4.12
N ARG A 104 -20.54 -0.81 -5.15
CA ARG A 104 -21.19 -1.29 -6.38
C ARG A 104 -20.31 -2.24 -7.15
N PHE A 105 -19.02 -1.91 -7.24
CA PHE A 105 -18.02 -2.77 -7.87
C PHE A 105 -17.95 -4.13 -7.16
N VAL A 106 -17.76 -4.15 -5.83
CA VAL A 106 -17.59 -5.41 -5.09
C VAL A 106 -18.87 -6.25 -5.02
N ARG A 107 -20.06 -5.64 -4.99
CA ARG A 107 -21.35 -6.37 -5.07
C ARG A 107 -21.57 -7.03 -6.43
N THR A 108 -21.01 -6.46 -7.49
CA THR A 108 -21.18 -6.95 -8.86
C THR A 108 -20.11 -7.97 -9.24
N LEU A 109 -18.93 -7.91 -8.62
CA LEU A 109 -17.80 -8.77 -8.90
C LEU A 109 -18.06 -10.22 -8.45
N ARG A 110 -17.72 -11.18 -9.31
CA ARG A 110 -17.86 -12.64 -9.07
C ARG A 110 -16.52 -13.38 -9.09
N VAL A 111 -15.44 -12.64 -9.30
CA VAL A 111 -14.06 -13.15 -9.34
C VAL A 111 -13.44 -12.98 -7.94
N PRO A 112 -12.51 -13.84 -7.50
CA PRO A 112 -11.86 -13.71 -6.19
C PRO A 112 -11.27 -12.31 -5.95
N LEU A 113 -11.83 -11.61 -4.98
CA LEU A 113 -11.47 -10.28 -4.52
C LEU A 113 -10.47 -10.33 -3.36
N PHE A 114 -9.39 -9.61 -3.53
CA PHE A 114 -8.39 -9.33 -2.52
C PHE A 114 -8.31 -7.82 -2.32
N VAL A 115 -8.38 -7.37 -1.06
CA VAL A 115 -8.43 -5.94 -0.75
C VAL A 115 -7.22 -5.53 0.06
N THR A 116 -6.49 -4.51 -0.38
CA THR A 116 -5.43 -3.87 0.42
C THR A 116 -5.99 -2.61 1.08
N LEU A 117 -5.94 -2.55 2.40
CA LEU A 117 -6.43 -1.40 3.17
C LEU A 117 -5.27 -0.43 3.47
N HIS A 118 -5.27 0.72 2.80
CA HIS A 118 -4.28 1.79 3.04
C HIS A 118 -4.60 2.63 4.27
N THR A 119 -5.89 2.68 4.64
CA THR A 119 -6.41 3.40 5.81
C THR A 119 -7.30 2.47 6.64
N VAL A 120 -7.04 2.44 7.95
CA VAL A 120 -7.85 1.79 8.99
C VAL A 120 -7.84 2.77 10.16
N ASP A 121 -8.88 3.60 10.22
CA ASP A 121 -8.96 4.72 11.15
C ASP A 121 -9.30 4.19 12.57
N PRO A 122 -8.58 4.58 13.62
CA PRO A 122 -8.93 4.21 15.00
C PRO A 122 -10.24 4.86 15.49
N GLN A 123 -10.70 5.94 14.86
CA GLN A 123 -11.92 6.67 15.20
C GLN A 123 -12.83 6.84 13.96
N PRO A 124 -13.29 5.72 13.35
CA PRO A 124 -14.01 5.79 12.08
C PRO A 124 -15.44 6.30 12.27
N ARG A 125 -15.89 7.12 11.32
CA ARG A 125 -17.30 7.46 11.14
C ARG A 125 -18.11 6.21 10.79
N ASP A 126 -19.42 6.22 11.01
CA ASP A 126 -20.25 5.03 10.78
C ASP A 126 -20.27 4.59 9.31
N ILE A 127 -20.22 5.55 8.37
CA ILE A 127 -20.05 5.24 6.94
C ILE A 127 -18.74 4.49 6.66
N MET A 128 -17.63 4.89 7.29
CA MET A 128 -16.33 4.24 7.16
C MET A 128 -16.37 2.81 7.69
N LYS A 129 -17.06 2.59 8.83
CA LYS A 129 -17.26 1.24 9.39
C LYS A 129 -18.06 0.36 8.44
N ARG A 130 -19.16 0.88 7.88
CA ARG A 130 -20.01 0.16 6.93
C ARG A 130 -19.24 -0.26 5.69
N ILE A 131 -18.52 0.67 5.07
CA ILE A 131 -17.71 0.39 3.86
C ILE A 131 -16.67 -0.70 4.15
N LEU A 132 -15.87 -0.54 5.21
CA LEU A 132 -14.83 -1.53 5.53
C LEU A 132 -15.40 -2.90 5.90
N ARG A 133 -16.50 -2.97 6.66
CA ARG A 133 -17.17 -4.24 6.96
C ARG A 133 -17.59 -4.95 5.70
N GLU A 134 -18.19 -4.22 4.77
CA GLU A 134 -18.68 -4.81 3.53
C GLU A 134 -17.53 -5.27 2.61
N LEU A 135 -16.48 -4.46 2.48
CA LEU A 135 -15.27 -4.84 1.73
C LEU A 135 -14.62 -6.10 2.30
N VAL A 136 -14.43 -6.15 3.63
CA VAL A 136 -13.83 -7.32 4.31
C VAL A 136 -14.72 -8.55 4.15
N THR A 137 -16.04 -8.40 4.18
CA THR A 137 -16.98 -9.53 4.02
C THR A 137 -16.96 -10.12 2.61
N HIS A 138 -16.81 -9.29 1.57
CA HIS A 138 -16.77 -9.76 0.19
C HIS A 138 -15.38 -10.28 -0.25
N ALA A 139 -14.33 -9.90 0.47
CA ALA A 139 -12.96 -10.27 0.11
C ALA A 139 -12.64 -11.72 0.51
N GLN A 140 -12.01 -12.48 -0.40
CA GLN A 140 -11.37 -13.76 -0.10
C GLN A 140 -10.10 -13.57 0.74
N GLY A 141 -9.48 -12.38 0.67
CA GLY A 141 -8.37 -12.01 1.53
C GLY A 141 -8.22 -10.51 1.67
N VAL A 142 -7.81 -10.08 2.85
CA VAL A 142 -7.51 -8.66 3.14
C VAL A 142 -6.04 -8.49 3.51
N MET A 143 -5.34 -7.60 2.82
CA MET A 143 -3.98 -7.19 3.13
C MET A 143 -4.01 -5.89 3.95
N VAL A 144 -3.27 -5.89 5.05
CA VAL A 144 -2.94 -4.70 5.83
C VAL A 144 -1.43 -4.59 6.04
N MET A 145 -0.94 -3.39 6.35
CA MET A 145 0.51 -3.12 6.44
C MET A 145 1.06 -3.05 7.87
N SER A 146 0.21 -3.25 8.89
CA SER A 146 0.61 -3.26 10.30
C SER A 146 -0.25 -4.20 11.12
N HIS A 147 0.32 -4.76 12.18
CA HIS A 147 -0.43 -5.55 13.16
C HIS A 147 -1.45 -4.67 13.89
N THR A 148 -1.14 -3.40 14.06
CA THR A 148 -2.07 -2.41 14.60
C THR A 148 -3.35 -2.32 13.78
N ALA A 149 -3.28 -2.37 12.45
CA ALA A 149 -4.46 -2.41 11.60
C ALA A 149 -5.33 -3.64 11.86
N ILE A 150 -4.73 -4.83 12.04
CA ILE A 150 -5.47 -6.06 12.37
C ILE A 150 -6.22 -5.90 13.70
N ARG A 151 -5.57 -5.33 14.72
CA ARG A 151 -6.21 -5.07 16.02
C ARG A 151 -7.39 -4.11 15.87
N LEU A 152 -7.23 -3.02 15.12
CA LEU A 152 -8.32 -2.06 14.86
C LEU A 152 -9.49 -2.70 14.10
N LEU A 153 -9.21 -3.51 13.06
CA LEU A 153 -10.25 -4.24 12.34
C LEU A 153 -11.09 -5.13 13.28
N LYS A 154 -10.43 -5.82 14.21
CA LYS A 154 -11.11 -6.66 15.20
C LYS A 154 -11.88 -5.84 16.25
N GLN A 155 -11.25 -4.84 16.85
CA GLN A 155 -11.74 -4.15 18.05
C GLN A 155 -12.66 -2.97 17.75
N VAL A 156 -12.40 -2.22 16.67
CA VAL A 156 -13.13 -1.01 16.30
C VAL A 156 -14.16 -1.31 15.22
N TYR A 157 -13.75 -2.03 14.18
CA TYR A 157 -14.62 -2.35 13.05
C TYR A 157 -15.47 -3.60 13.28
N HIS A 158 -15.07 -4.48 14.20
CA HIS A 158 -15.77 -5.72 14.52
C HIS A 158 -15.92 -6.64 13.30
N VAL A 159 -14.89 -6.71 12.46
CA VAL A 159 -14.86 -7.62 11.30
C VAL A 159 -14.12 -8.92 11.61
N PRO A 160 -14.47 -10.04 10.95
CA PRO A 160 -13.68 -11.26 11.02
C PRO A 160 -12.26 -11.02 10.51
N THR A 161 -11.24 -11.50 11.23
CA THR A 161 -9.83 -11.29 10.87
C THR A 161 -9.08 -12.56 10.46
N HIS A 162 -9.78 -13.69 10.27
CA HIS A 162 -9.13 -14.97 9.93
C HIS A 162 -8.53 -15.00 8.53
N HIS A 163 -9.00 -14.14 7.61
CA HIS A 163 -8.48 -13.95 6.26
C HIS A 163 -7.76 -12.60 6.08
N VAL A 164 -7.43 -11.93 7.19
CA VAL A 164 -6.64 -10.69 7.18
C VAL A 164 -5.17 -11.05 7.36
N HIS A 165 -4.33 -10.61 6.42
CA HIS A 165 -2.90 -10.89 6.41
C HIS A 165 -2.11 -9.59 6.50
N MET A 166 -1.12 -9.58 7.40
CA MET A 166 -0.13 -8.51 7.43
C MET A 166 0.93 -8.81 6.37
N ILE A 167 0.98 -7.99 5.33
CA ILE A 167 2.07 -7.94 4.37
C ILE A 167 2.61 -6.51 4.44
N PRO A 168 3.90 -6.31 4.73
CA PRO A 168 4.42 -4.97 4.97
C PRO A 168 4.29 -4.10 3.72
N HIS A 169 4.33 -2.78 3.91
CA HIS A 169 4.49 -1.87 2.78
C HIS A 169 5.79 -2.20 2.02
N GLY A 170 5.77 -2.13 0.70
CA GLY A 170 6.93 -2.38 -0.14
C GLY A 170 7.98 -1.26 -0.09
N ALA A 171 9.24 -1.61 -0.26
CA ALA A 171 10.35 -0.68 -0.26
C ALA A 171 11.37 -1.00 -1.37
N PRO A 172 12.15 -0.01 -1.83
CA PRO A 172 13.28 -0.22 -2.72
C PRO A 172 14.31 -1.15 -2.11
N ASP A 173 14.93 -1.98 -2.95
CA ASP A 173 16.10 -2.76 -2.54
C ASP A 173 17.37 -1.97 -2.88
N VAL A 174 18.00 -1.39 -1.86
CA VAL A 174 19.23 -0.60 -2.00
C VAL A 174 20.31 -1.10 -1.07
N PRO A 175 21.61 -0.99 -1.44
CA PRO A 175 22.71 -1.35 -0.56
C PRO A 175 22.79 -0.39 0.64
N PHE A 176 23.21 -0.91 1.79
CA PHE A 176 23.52 -0.08 2.94
C PHE A 176 24.88 0.60 2.73
N THR A 177 24.89 1.92 2.55
CA THR A 177 26.10 2.70 2.25
C THR A 177 26.26 3.90 3.16
N SER A 178 27.49 4.42 3.28
CA SER A 178 27.72 5.75 3.86
C SER A 178 26.99 6.82 3.04
N THR A 179 26.50 7.85 3.72
CA THR A 179 25.85 9.01 3.12
C THR A 179 26.80 9.87 2.27
N ASP A 180 28.11 9.83 2.56
CA ASP A 180 29.09 10.76 1.96
C ASP A 180 29.20 10.61 0.44
N ILE A 181 29.12 9.39 -0.06
CA ILE A 181 29.16 9.10 -1.49
C ILE A 181 27.95 9.75 -2.18
N ALA A 182 26.75 9.62 -1.60
CA ALA A 182 25.53 10.18 -2.17
C ALA A 182 25.51 11.72 -2.05
N LYS A 183 25.97 12.27 -0.92
CA LYS A 183 26.12 13.71 -0.73
C LYS A 183 27.03 14.32 -1.78
N SER A 184 28.10 13.62 -2.16
CA SER A 184 29.05 14.16 -3.13
C SER A 184 28.45 14.41 -4.51
N LYS A 185 27.55 13.52 -4.95
CA LYS A 185 26.84 13.61 -6.22
C LYS A 185 25.76 14.69 -6.23
N LEU A 186 25.36 15.21 -5.06
CA LEU A 186 24.28 16.18 -4.90
C LEU A 186 24.76 17.56 -4.47
N GLY A 187 26.08 17.78 -4.38
CA GLY A 187 26.64 19.05 -3.87
C GLY A 187 26.33 19.27 -2.39
N LEU A 188 26.20 18.20 -1.61
CA LEU A 188 25.86 18.22 -0.18
C LEU A 188 27.04 17.84 0.72
N GLN A 189 28.26 17.87 0.18
CA GLN A 189 29.49 17.60 0.93
C GLN A 189 29.58 18.53 2.15
N GLY A 190 29.98 17.97 3.29
CA GLY A 190 30.14 18.72 4.54
C GLY A 190 28.82 19.19 5.16
N LYS A 191 27.65 18.80 4.64
CA LYS A 191 26.35 19.09 5.25
C LYS A 191 25.86 17.91 6.08
N LYS A 192 25.21 18.23 7.20
CA LYS A 192 24.37 17.33 8.01
C LYS A 192 22.94 17.40 7.47
N VAL A 193 22.56 16.44 6.65
CA VAL A 193 21.31 16.43 5.87
C VAL A 193 20.18 15.80 6.67
N ILE A 194 19.18 16.60 6.99
CA ILE A 194 17.88 16.15 7.48
C ILE A 194 16.91 16.18 6.30
N SER A 195 16.02 15.20 6.15
CA SER A 195 15.04 15.28 5.07
C SER A 195 13.66 14.75 5.43
N THR A 196 12.67 15.28 4.72
CA THR A 196 11.33 14.73 4.59
C THR A 196 10.98 14.67 3.11
N PHE A 197 10.25 13.64 2.68
CA PHE A 197 9.77 13.60 1.31
C PHE A 197 8.29 13.25 1.19
N GLY A 198 7.74 13.58 0.01
CA GLY A 198 6.38 13.26 -0.38
C GLY A 198 5.61 14.51 -0.81
N LEU A 199 4.31 14.33 -1.05
CA LEU A 199 3.43 15.43 -1.41
C LEU A 199 3.25 16.36 -0.20
N ILE A 200 3.56 17.65 -0.38
CA ILE A 200 3.49 18.67 0.66
C ILE A 200 2.02 18.96 0.97
N SER A 201 1.66 18.86 2.25
CA SER A 201 0.34 19.20 2.80
C SER A 201 0.44 19.43 4.31
N ARG A 202 -0.56 20.09 4.91
CA ARG A 202 -0.62 20.37 6.36
C ARG A 202 -0.52 19.10 7.21
N GLY A 203 -0.95 17.96 6.68
CA GLY A 203 -0.81 16.65 7.32
C GLY A 203 0.64 16.16 7.44
N LYS A 204 1.63 16.92 6.97
CA LYS A 204 3.06 16.57 7.06
C LYS A 204 3.79 17.22 8.23
N GLY A 205 3.22 18.25 8.88
CA GLY A 205 3.82 18.91 10.05
C GLY A 205 5.20 19.52 9.82
N ILE A 206 5.47 19.98 8.60
CA ILE A 206 6.81 20.49 8.19
C ILE A 206 7.19 21.75 9.00
N GLU A 207 6.21 22.54 9.39
CA GLU A 207 6.37 23.74 10.21
C GLU A 207 7.09 23.45 11.53
N ASP A 208 6.83 22.31 12.16
CA ASP A 208 7.43 21.95 13.45
C ASP A 208 8.94 21.70 13.29
N VAL A 209 9.36 21.13 12.17
CA VAL A 209 10.79 20.91 11.85
C VAL A 209 11.47 22.23 11.53
N ILE A 210 10.81 23.11 10.76
CA ILE A 210 11.37 24.44 10.45
C ILE A 210 11.59 25.24 11.72
N VAL A 211 10.65 25.23 12.67
CA VAL A 211 10.85 25.87 13.98
C VAL A 211 11.99 25.23 14.75
N ALA A 212 12.05 23.89 14.80
CA ALA A 212 13.13 23.16 15.47
C ALA A 212 14.52 23.49 14.91
N MET A 213 14.61 23.76 13.60
CA MET A 213 15.88 24.10 12.96
C MET A 213 16.53 25.36 13.54
N GLN A 214 15.79 26.30 14.15
CA GLN A 214 16.39 27.47 14.80
C GLN A 214 17.39 27.11 15.90
N GLU A 215 17.08 26.09 16.70
CA GLU A 215 17.98 25.62 17.75
C GLU A 215 19.05 24.68 17.18
N VAL A 216 18.70 23.86 16.18
CA VAL A 216 19.66 22.94 15.55
C VAL A 216 20.81 23.69 14.91
N VAL A 217 20.55 24.77 14.16
CA VAL A 217 21.60 25.52 13.45
C VAL A 217 22.55 26.29 14.36
N GLN A 218 22.14 26.57 15.61
CA GLN A 218 23.03 27.18 16.60
C GLN A 218 24.15 26.23 17.02
N ARG A 219 23.88 24.91 17.05
CA ARG A 219 24.87 23.87 17.39
C ARG A 219 25.51 23.24 16.16
N HIS A 220 24.78 23.17 15.06
CA HIS A 220 25.20 22.57 13.80
C HIS A 220 24.93 23.53 12.63
N PRO A 221 25.77 24.57 12.43
CA PRO A 221 25.57 25.55 11.35
C PRO A 221 25.56 24.94 9.94
N ASP A 222 26.15 23.75 9.79
CA ASP A 222 26.20 22.93 8.58
C ASP A 222 24.95 22.05 8.37
N ALA A 223 23.99 22.06 9.30
CA ALA A 223 22.74 21.33 9.16
C ALA A 223 21.85 21.91 8.05
N LEU A 224 21.32 21.03 7.20
CA LEU A 224 20.46 21.37 6.08
C LEU A 224 19.22 20.48 6.10
N TYR A 225 18.05 21.08 6.28
CA TYR A 225 16.76 20.41 6.17
C TYR A 225 16.24 20.50 4.73
N LEU A 226 16.07 19.33 4.10
CA LEU A 226 15.54 19.18 2.75
C LEU A 226 14.06 18.78 2.79
N VAL A 227 13.21 19.62 2.20
CA VAL A 227 11.81 19.30 1.93
C VAL A 227 11.71 18.83 0.47
N LEU A 228 11.58 17.52 0.28
CA LEU A 228 11.65 16.87 -1.03
C LEU A 228 10.24 16.56 -1.57
N GLY A 229 9.78 17.34 -2.54
CA GLY A 229 8.48 17.13 -3.16
C GLY A 229 7.78 18.44 -3.49
N GLN A 230 6.66 18.30 -4.19
CA GLN A 230 5.77 19.41 -4.53
C GLN A 230 4.47 19.33 -3.71
N THR A 231 3.70 20.41 -3.73
CA THR A 231 2.35 20.45 -3.15
C THR A 231 1.46 19.35 -3.74
N HIS A 232 0.69 18.69 -2.89
CA HIS A 232 -0.22 17.62 -3.31
C HIS A 232 -1.18 18.13 -4.39
N PRO A 233 -1.37 17.44 -5.54
CA PRO A 233 -2.21 17.93 -6.63
C PRO A 233 -3.63 18.31 -6.20
N ASN A 234 -4.29 17.48 -5.37
CA ASN A 234 -5.58 17.82 -4.76
C ASN A 234 -5.51 19.07 -3.87
N VAL A 235 -4.49 19.22 -3.02
CA VAL A 235 -4.34 20.44 -2.19
C VAL A 235 -4.15 21.65 -3.08
N ARG A 236 -3.32 21.57 -4.13
CA ARG A 236 -3.12 22.65 -5.10
C ARG A 236 -4.42 23.04 -5.81
N ALA A 237 -5.31 22.08 -6.08
CA ALA A 237 -6.60 22.35 -6.70
C ALA A 237 -7.58 23.09 -5.78
N TYR A 238 -7.52 22.90 -4.45
CA TYR A 238 -8.47 23.51 -3.50
C TYR A 238 -7.90 24.72 -2.74
N GLU A 239 -6.64 24.65 -2.30
CA GLU A 239 -5.96 25.63 -1.45
C GLU A 239 -4.80 26.36 -2.16
N GLY A 240 -4.55 26.06 -3.43
CA GLY A 240 -3.37 26.54 -4.15
C GLY A 240 -2.07 26.11 -3.47
N GLU A 241 -1.10 27.00 -3.43
CA GLU A 241 0.22 26.77 -2.81
C GLU A 241 0.31 27.33 -1.38
N SER A 242 -0.83 27.73 -0.78
CA SER A 242 -0.88 28.51 0.46
C SER A 242 -0.10 27.90 1.63
N TYR A 243 -0.15 26.58 1.79
CA TYR A 243 0.65 25.92 2.83
C TYR A 243 2.15 26.02 2.54
N ARG A 244 2.61 25.72 1.33
CA ARG A 244 4.04 25.84 0.98
C ARG A 244 4.53 27.28 1.08
N GLU A 245 3.72 28.24 0.64
CA GLU A 245 4.01 29.68 0.79
C GLU A 245 4.13 30.07 2.26
N SER A 246 3.26 29.56 3.13
CA SER A 246 3.37 29.79 4.58
C SER A 246 4.64 29.21 5.18
N LEU A 247 5.13 28.07 4.67
CA LEU A 247 6.40 27.47 5.11
C LEU A 247 7.59 28.29 4.63
N LEU A 248 7.56 28.83 3.41
CA LEU A 248 8.62 29.71 2.88
C LEU A 248 8.69 31.02 3.69
N ALA A 249 7.54 31.64 3.98
CA ALA A 249 7.48 32.82 4.84
C ALA A 249 7.98 32.53 6.27
N LEU A 250 7.72 31.32 6.79
CA LEU A 250 8.27 30.86 8.06
C LEU A 250 9.80 30.77 8.01
N VAL A 251 10.37 30.17 6.96
CA VAL A 251 11.83 30.09 6.79
C VAL A 251 12.47 31.48 6.75
N GLU A 252 11.86 32.42 6.01
CA GLU A 252 12.34 33.80 5.93
C GLU A 252 12.28 34.51 7.28
N ARG A 253 11.13 34.43 7.96
CA ARG A 253 10.91 35.04 9.27
C ARG A 253 11.92 34.55 10.33
N LEU A 254 12.33 33.29 10.25
CA LEU A 254 13.27 32.68 11.20
C LEU A 254 14.74 32.78 10.75
N GLY A 255 15.03 33.37 9.59
CA GLY A 255 16.40 33.53 9.08
C GLY A 255 17.07 32.21 8.66
N LEU A 256 16.29 31.22 8.21
CA LEU A 256 16.77 29.86 7.93
C LEU A 256 16.99 29.56 6.44
N GLN A 257 17.12 30.58 5.58
CA GLN A 257 17.21 30.43 4.12
C GLN A 257 18.41 29.57 3.68
N ASN A 258 19.49 29.54 4.47
CA ASN A 258 20.68 28.74 4.20
C ASN A 258 20.61 27.31 4.77
N ASN A 259 19.60 27.01 5.58
CA ASN A 259 19.48 25.77 6.35
C ASN A 259 18.19 25.00 6.04
N VAL A 260 17.25 25.58 5.30
CA VAL A 260 16.05 24.89 4.81
C VAL A 260 15.94 25.06 3.30
N ARG A 261 15.87 23.95 2.57
CA ARG A 261 15.78 23.94 1.11
C ARG A 261 14.61 23.10 0.62
N PHE A 262 13.74 23.72 -0.16
CA PHE A 262 12.64 23.04 -0.85
C PHE A 262 13.11 22.56 -2.23
N VAL A 263 13.02 21.25 -2.46
CA VAL A 263 13.18 20.65 -3.78
C VAL A 263 11.78 20.46 -4.36
N ASN A 264 11.24 21.52 -4.94
CA ASN A 264 9.85 21.62 -5.41
C ASN A 264 9.63 20.90 -6.75
N SER A 265 9.81 19.58 -6.75
CA SER A 265 9.60 18.75 -7.93
C SER A 265 9.02 17.37 -7.57
N TYR A 266 8.27 16.78 -8.49
CA TYR A 266 7.92 15.37 -8.41
C TYR A 266 9.14 14.54 -8.82
N LEU A 267 9.85 14.02 -7.83
CA LEU A 267 11.09 13.28 -8.08
C LEU A 267 10.81 11.91 -8.70
N THR A 268 11.62 11.53 -9.69
CA THR A 268 11.72 10.14 -10.13
C THR A 268 12.19 9.27 -8.97
N GLN A 269 11.85 7.98 -8.99
CA GLN A 269 12.30 7.04 -7.96
C GLN A 269 13.83 7.07 -7.81
N GLU A 270 14.59 7.02 -8.91
CA GLU A 270 16.04 7.11 -8.88
C GLU A 270 16.54 8.39 -8.17
N SER A 271 15.95 9.54 -8.48
CA SER A 271 16.33 10.81 -7.86
C SER A 271 15.99 10.86 -6.38
N LEU A 272 14.82 10.34 -6.00
CA LEU A 272 14.42 10.19 -4.60
C LEU A 272 15.40 9.29 -3.83
N LEU A 273 15.79 8.14 -4.39
CA LEU A 273 16.76 7.25 -3.74
C LEU A 273 18.13 7.89 -3.56
N ARG A 274 18.57 8.73 -4.51
CA ARG A 274 19.81 9.51 -4.35
C ARG A 274 19.72 10.48 -3.17
N TYR A 275 18.59 11.18 -3.00
CA TYR A 275 18.40 12.07 -1.85
C TYR A 275 18.31 11.31 -0.52
N LEU A 276 17.59 10.19 -0.48
CA LEU A 276 17.50 9.35 0.71
C LEU A 276 18.85 8.76 1.09
N ALA A 277 19.64 8.31 0.13
CA ALA A 277 21.01 7.84 0.37
C ALA A 277 21.94 8.95 0.91
N ALA A 278 21.64 10.23 0.63
CA ALA A 278 22.39 11.37 1.15
C ALA A 278 21.84 11.91 2.48
N THR A 279 20.75 11.34 2.99
CA THR A 279 20.06 11.80 4.22
C THR A 279 20.70 11.15 5.44
N ASP A 280 21.16 11.96 6.40
CA ASP A 280 21.65 11.47 7.70
C ASP A 280 20.47 11.12 8.62
N ILE A 281 19.47 12.01 8.68
CA ILE A 281 18.28 11.86 9.51
C ILE A 281 17.03 12.10 8.67
N TYR A 282 16.16 11.11 8.58
CA TYR A 282 14.84 11.24 8.00
C TYR A 282 13.81 11.55 9.09
N ILE A 283 12.91 12.51 8.86
CA ILE A 283 11.91 12.90 9.84
C ILE A 283 10.47 12.79 9.32
N THR A 284 9.53 12.30 10.15
CA THR A 284 8.09 12.35 9.85
C THR A 284 7.31 12.96 11.01
N PRO A 285 7.16 14.30 11.08
CA PRO A 285 6.55 15.02 12.20
C PRO A 285 5.02 15.07 12.06
N TYR A 286 4.39 13.96 11.65
CA TYR A 286 2.99 13.97 11.22
C TYR A 286 2.06 14.25 12.40
N PRO A 287 1.10 15.20 12.29
CA PRO A 287 0.23 15.57 13.39
C PRO A 287 -0.93 14.60 13.60
N ASN A 288 -1.20 13.69 12.65
CA ASN A 288 -2.30 12.73 12.75
C ASN A 288 -1.84 11.45 13.47
N PRO A 289 -2.30 11.18 14.71
CA PRO A 289 -1.92 9.97 15.44
C PRO A 289 -2.46 8.68 14.79
N GLY A 290 -3.57 8.75 14.06
CA GLY A 290 -4.27 7.58 13.49
C GLY A 290 -3.67 7.01 12.21
N GLN A 291 -2.59 7.59 11.68
CA GLN A 291 -2.00 7.13 10.43
C GLN A 291 -1.45 5.69 10.55
N ILE A 292 -2.02 4.77 9.75
CA ILE A 292 -1.78 3.32 9.87
C ILE A 292 -0.79 2.77 8.83
N SER A 293 -0.38 3.58 7.87
CA SER A 293 0.61 3.25 6.84
C SER A 293 1.42 4.48 6.42
N SER A 294 2.67 4.28 5.99
CA SER A 294 3.51 5.36 5.46
C SER A 294 4.59 4.81 4.53
N GLY A 295 4.41 4.99 3.23
CA GLY A 295 5.42 4.63 2.23
C GLY A 295 6.71 5.44 2.40
N THR A 296 6.61 6.70 2.84
CA THR A 296 7.78 7.56 2.98
C THR A 296 8.68 7.15 4.13
N LEU A 297 8.07 6.80 5.28
CA LEU A 297 8.78 6.18 6.41
C LEU A 297 9.42 4.86 5.99
N THR A 298 8.65 4.00 5.32
CA THR A 298 9.12 2.68 4.86
C THR A 298 10.35 2.78 3.95
N TYR A 299 10.34 3.73 3.00
CA TYR A 299 11.47 3.97 2.10
C TYR A 299 12.70 4.47 2.86
N ALA A 300 12.53 5.36 3.85
CA ALA A 300 13.64 5.87 4.63
C ALA A 300 14.34 4.78 5.46
N LEU A 301 13.57 3.86 6.06
CA LEU A 301 14.13 2.69 6.74
C LEU A 301 14.91 1.81 5.76
N ALA A 302 14.34 1.54 4.58
CA ALA A 302 14.98 0.71 3.54
C ALA A 302 16.25 1.34 2.95
N CYS A 303 16.32 2.67 2.91
CA CYS A 303 17.54 3.39 2.54
C CYS A 303 18.55 3.52 3.70
N GLY A 304 18.26 2.98 4.89
CA GLY A 304 19.16 3.02 6.03
C GLY A 304 19.38 4.42 6.60
N CYS A 305 18.34 5.26 6.58
CA CYS A 305 18.34 6.54 7.28
C CYS A 305 18.21 6.33 8.80
N ALA A 306 18.78 7.22 9.62
CA ALA A 306 18.33 7.33 11.01
C ALA A 306 16.97 8.02 10.99
N VAL A 307 16.01 7.57 11.80
CA VAL A 307 14.64 8.05 11.68
C VAL A 307 14.15 8.69 12.97
N VAL A 308 13.55 9.87 12.84
CA VAL A 308 12.80 10.56 13.89
C VAL A 308 11.35 10.69 13.45
N SER A 309 10.38 10.41 14.32
CA SER A 309 8.96 10.53 13.96
C SER A 309 8.11 10.95 15.14
N THR A 310 6.97 11.58 14.88
CA THR A 310 5.89 11.58 15.87
C THR A 310 5.33 10.16 16.05
N PRO A 311 4.72 9.82 17.20
CA PRO A 311 4.28 8.46 17.51
C PRO A 311 2.90 8.16 16.90
N TYR A 312 2.72 8.35 15.59
CA TYR A 312 1.52 7.83 14.90
C TYR A 312 1.58 6.30 14.82
N LEU A 313 0.43 5.63 14.72
CA LEU A 313 0.30 4.18 14.88
C LEU A 313 1.33 3.37 14.08
N TYR A 314 1.53 3.70 12.80
CA TYR A 314 2.51 3.01 11.97
C TYR A 314 3.96 3.28 12.37
N ALA A 315 4.31 4.51 12.75
CA ALA A 315 5.66 4.85 13.21
C ALA A 315 6.01 4.13 14.52
N GLN A 316 5.07 3.99 15.45
CA GLN A 316 5.29 3.24 16.69
C GLN A 316 5.71 1.79 16.40
N GLU A 317 5.04 1.13 15.46
CA GLU A 317 5.33 -0.27 15.10
C GLU A 317 6.65 -0.41 14.31
N LEU A 318 6.91 0.52 13.38
CA LEU A 318 8.10 0.46 12.53
C LEU A 318 9.39 0.87 13.24
N LEU A 319 9.30 1.75 14.25
CA LEU A 319 10.45 2.29 14.97
C LEU A 319 10.68 1.64 16.34
N ALA A 320 9.87 0.66 16.75
CA ALA A 320 10.06 -0.08 17.99
C ALA A 320 11.44 -0.76 18.06
N ASP A 321 11.84 -1.24 19.24
CA ASP A 321 13.14 -1.91 19.45
C ASP A 321 14.36 -1.05 19.08
N GLY A 322 14.21 0.27 19.19
CA GLY A 322 15.27 1.23 18.89
C GLY A 322 15.65 1.27 17.41
N ARG A 323 14.67 1.13 16.51
CA ARG A 323 14.79 1.32 15.06
C ARG A 323 14.65 2.78 14.63
N GLY A 324 14.31 3.66 15.56
CA GLY A 324 14.29 5.11 15.40
C GLY A 324 13.97 5.80 16.73
N GLU A 325 13.77 7.10 16.67
CA GLU A 325 13.39 7.93 17.81
C GLU A 325 11.97 8.48 17.62
N LEU A 326 11.20 8.50 18.71
CA LEU A 326 9.85 9.08 18.73
C LEU A 326 9.84 10.37 19.53
N VAL A 327 9.24 11.41 18.97
CA VAL A 327 9.08 12.73 19.59
C VAL A 327 7.61 13.09 19.75
N PRO A 328 7.20 13.85 20.78
CA PRO A 328 5.80 14.27 20.94
C PRO A 328 5.25 15.01 19.71
N PHE A 329 3.92 14.95 19.51
CA PHE A 329 3.25 15.70 18.46
C PHE A 329 3.34 17.20 18.70
N ARG A 330 3.57 17.99 17.64
CA ARG A 330 3.57 19.46 17.68
C ARG A 330 4.54 20.03 18.71
N ASP A 331 5.71 19.42 18.81
CA ASP A 331 6.75 19.78 19.78
C ASP A 331 8.10 20.02 19.07
N PRO A 332 8.30 21.24 18.52
CA PRO A 332 9.56 21.64 17.90
C PRO A 332 10.78 21.52 18.83
N GLN A 333 10.60 21.69 20.14
CA GLN A 333 11.70 21.63 21.11
C GLN A 333 12.20 20.19 21.26
N SER A 334 11.29 19.22 21.39
CA SER A 334 11.66 17.80 21.41
C SER A 334 12.27 17.34 20.08
N ILE A 335 11.78 17.86 18.94
CA ILE A 335 12.41 17.64 17.63
C ILE A 335 13.85 18.16 17.65
N ALA A 336 14.07 19.41 18.06
CA ALA A 336 15.40 20.02 18.08
C ALA A 336 16.38 19.27 18.99
N SER A 337 15.95 18.91 20.19
CA SER A 337 16.77 18.13 21.15
C SER A 337 17.20 16.78 20.55
N THR A 338 16.25 16.06 19.95
CA THR A 338 16.51 14.74 19.33
C THR A 338 17.43 14.86 18.12
N LEU A 339 17.20 15.87 17.26
CA LEU A 339 18.07 16.13 16.10
C LEU A 339 19.49 16.48 16.55
N ASN A 340 19.67 17.36 17.53
CA ASN A 340 20.99 17.72 18.07
C ASN A 340 21.73 16.51 18.65
N LYS A 341 21.04 15.62 19.39
CA LYS A 341 21.59 14.36 19.89
C LYS A 341 22.12 13.50 18.74
N LEU A 342 21.29 13.26 17.71
CA LEU A 342 21.67 12.41 16.56
C LEU A 342 22.74 13.03 15.67
N LEU A 343 22.79 14.36 15.58
CA LEU A 343 23.82 15.09 14.84
C LEU A 343 25.16 15.18 15.58
N SER A 344 25.15 15.03 16.91
CA SER A 344 26.35 15.07 17.75
C SER A 344 26.93 13.68 18.04
N ASP A 345 26.11 12.63 18.02
CA ASP A 345 26.52 11.25 18.30
C ASP A 345 26.40 10.38 17.04
N ASP A 346 27.47 10.36 16.25
CA ASP A 346 27.55 9.56 15.02
C ASP A 346 27.41 8.06 15.32
N LYS A 347 27.95 7.57 16.44
CA LYS A 347 27.87 6.15 16.81
C LYS A 347 26.42 5.75 17.07
N TYR A 348 25.68 6.57 17.80
CA TYR A 348 24.27 6.32 18.06
C TYR A 348 23.42 6.43 16.78
N ARG A 349 23.71 7.42 15.93
CA ARG A 349 23.05 7.55 14.61
C ARG A 349 23.27 6.30 13.75
N GLU A 350 24.50 5.80 13.64
CA GLU A 350 24.81 4.58 12.87
C GLU A 350 24.11 3.33 13.43
N GLN A 351 23.97 3.22 14.76
CA GLN A 351 23.21 2.12 15.37
C GLN A 351 21.74 2.14 14.96
N LEU A 352 21.10 3.32 14.95
CA LEU A 352 19.71 3.45 14.49
C LEU A 352 19.60 3.10 13.00
N ARG A 353 20.49 3.64 12.16
CA ARG A 353 20.55 3.34 10.72
C ARG A 353 20.64 1.85 10.45
N TYR A 354 21.55 1.16 11.13
CA TYR A 354 21.75 -0.27 10.97
C TYR A 354 20.52 -1.08 11.35
N ARG A 355 19.89 -0.78 12.50
CA ARG A 355 18.67 -1.47 12.95
C ARG A 355 17.49 -1.24 12.02
N ALA A 356 17.28 0.01 11.59
CA ALA A 356 16.26 0.38 10.63
C ALA A 356 16.43 -0.37 9.30
N TYR A 357 17.64 -0.34 8.74
CA TYR A 357 17.97 -1.03 7.49
C TYR A 357 17.76 -2.54 7.60
N HIS A 358 18.30 -3.17 8.65
CA HIS A 358 18.19 -4.62 8.83
C HIS A 358 16.72 -5.07 8.96
N TYR A 359 15.91 -4.33 9.72
CA TYR A 359 14.47 -4.61 9.83
C TYR A 359 13.76 -4.49 8.49
N SER A 360 14.04 -3.44 7.72
CA SER A 360 13.37 -3.17 6.45
C SER A 360 13.57 -4.25 5.37
N ARG A 361 14.49 -5.20 5.56
CA ARG A 361 14.86 -6.15 4.52
C ARG A 361 13.73 -7.09 4.09
N HIS A 362 12.83 -7.41 5.01
CA HIS A 362 11.62 -8.18 4.70
C HIS A 362 10.52 -7.34 4.01
N MET A 363 10.74 -6.03 3.89
CA MET A 363 9.81 -5.05 3.30
C MET A 363 10.17 -4.72 1.85
N THR A 364 11.25 -5.25 1.29
CA THR A 364 11.59 -4.92 -0.10
C THR A 364 10.53 -5.42 -1.07
N TRP A 365 10.36 -4.73 -2.19
CA TRP A 365 9.39 -5.10 -3.21
C TRP A 365 9.53 -6.56 -3.66
N SER A 366 10.75 -7.11 -3.73
CA SER A 366 10.93 -8.54 -3.99
C SER A 366 10.36 -9.43 -2.86
N ALA A 367 10.65 -9.12 -1.59
CA ALA A 367 10.14 -9.88 -0.44
C ALA A 367 8.61 -9.75 -0.28
N VAL A 368 8.07 -8.55 -0.54
CA VAL A 368 6.63 -8.27 -0.54
C VAL A 368 5.95 -8.98 -1.71
N GLY A 369 6.54 -8.97 -2.90
CA GLY A 369 6.06 -9.71 -4.07
C GLY A 369 5.96 -11.21 -3.82
N ALA A 370 6.95 -11.79 -3.12
CA ALA A 370 6.91 -13.20 -2.72
C ALA A 370 5.73 -13.50 -1.81
N GLN A 371 5.57 -12.72 -0.73
CA GLN A 371 4.49 -12.87 0.25
C GLN A 371 3.12 -12.69 -0.38
N PHE A 372 2.95 -11.62 -1.17
CA PHE A 372 1.71 -11.32 -1.89
C PHE A 372 1.36 -12.44 -2.88
N SER A 373 2.33 -12.91 -3.66
CA SER A 373 2.12 -14.00 -4.61
C SER A 373 1.78 -15.32 -3.94
N GLN A 374 2.41 -15.62 -2.79
CA GLN A 374 2.10 -16.80 -2.00
C GLN A 374 0.68 -16.76 -1.46
N TRP A 375 0.29 -15.61 -0.95
CA TRP A 375 -1.01 -15.36 -0.38
C TRP A 375 -2.11 -15.50 -1.45
N LEU A 376 -1.98 -14.81 -2.59
CA LEU A 376 -2.91 -14.94 -3.70
C LEU A 376 -3.04 -16.39 -4.19
N ALA A 377 -1.91 -17.07 -4.43
CA ALA A 377 -1.93 -18.44 -4.97
C ALA A 377 -2.61 -19.43 -4.01
N ARG A 378 -2.33 -19.34 -2.70
CA ARG A 378 -2.95 -20.23 -1.70
C ARG A 378 -4.45 -20.00 -1.59
N THR A 379 -4.87 -18.75 -1.52
CA THR A 379 -6.29 -18.41 -1.32
C THR A 379 -7.12 -18.69 -2.57
N THR A 380 -6.60 -18.42 -3.78
CA THR A 380 -7.29 -18.73 -5.04
C THR A 380 -7.45 -20.23 -5.27
N LEU A 381 -6.45 -21.05 -4.91
CA LEU A 381 -6.57 -22.52 -4.99
C LEU A 381 -7.66 -23.06 -4.05
N ALA A 382 -7.71 -22.56 -2.81
CA ALA A 382 -8.75 -22.94 -1.86
C ALA A 382 -10.15 -22.55 -2.36
N TYR A 383 -10.29 -21.36 -2.94
CA TYR A 383 -11.54 -20.85 -3.50
C TYR A 383 -12.08 -21.73 -4.64
N HIS A 384 -11.23 -22.09 -5.60
CA HIS A 384 -11.66 -22.95 -6.70
C HIS A 384 -11.97 -24.39 -6.25
N ALA A 385 -11.29 -24.90 -5.21
CA ALA A 385 -11.61 -26.20 -4.65
C ALA A 385 -13.02 -26.23 -4.01
N THR A 386 -13.43 -25.14 -3.34
CA THR A 386 -14.77 -25.00 -2.77
C THR A 386 -15.86 -24.78 -3.83
N ASP A 387 -15.58 -24.02 -4.90
CA ASP A 387 -16.53 -23.81 -6.00
C ASP A 387 -16.79 -25.09 -6.81
N VAL A 388 -15.76 -25.92 -7.04
CA VAL A 388 -15.92 -27.21 -7.73
C VAL A 388 -16.72 -28.20 -6.88
N HIS A 389 -16.56 -28.18 -5.56
CA HIS A 389 -17.39 -28.98 -4.65
C HIS A 389 -18.86 -28.53 -4.65
N TYR A 390 -19.14 -27.22 -4.77
CA TYR A 390 -20.51 -26.72 -4.89
C TYR A 390 -21.14 -27.01 -6.27
N ALA A 391 -20.36 -26.96 -7.36
CA ALA A 391 -20.83 -27.33 -8.70
C ALA A 391 -21.10 -28.83 -8.86
N GLY A 392 -20.41 -29.69 -8.08
CA GLY A 392 -20.59 -31.15 -8.08
C GLY A 392 -21.91 -31.62 -7.47
N HIS A 393 -22.65 -30.77 -6.76
CA HIS A 393 -23.95 -31.11 -6.15
C HIS A 393 -25.17 -30.82 -7.05
N TYR A 394 -24.96 -30.36 -8.29
CA TYR A 394 -26.05 -30.05 -9.24
C TYR A 394 -26.05 -30.89 -10.53
N LEU A 395 -25.28 -31.98 -10.60
CA LEU A 395 -25.36 -32.93 -11.71
C LEU A 395 -25.85 -34.30 -11.22
N SER A 396 -27.16 -34.39 -10.94
CA SER A 396 -27.88 -35.65 -11.13
C SER A 396 -28.30 -35.74 -12.61
N PRO A 397 -27.99 -36.81 -13.35
CA PRO A 397 -28.45 -36.95 -14.72
C PRO A 397 -29.93 -37.33 -14.71
N VAL A 398 -30.81 -36.35 -14.89
CA VAL A 398 -32.17 -36.58 -15.35
C VAL A 398 -32.16 -36.40 -16.86
N PHE A 399 -32.35 -37.50 -17.59
CA PHE A 399 -33.09 -37.67 -18.85
C PHE A 399 -32.52 -38.83 -19.67
N ALA A 400 -33.25 -39.94 -19.69
CA ALA A 400 -33.27 -40.88 -20.81
C ALA A 400 -34.64 -40.73 -21.51
N PRO A 401 -34.71 -40.64 -22.85
CA PRO A 401 -35.97 -40.48 -23.56
C PRO A 401 -36.70 -41.82 -23.69
N GLY A 402 -38.03 -41.76 -23.60
CA GLY A 402 -38.91 -42.90 -23.76
C GLY A 402 -38.92 -43.47 -25.18
N GLY A 403 -39.11 -44.79 -25.26
CA GLY A 403 -39.45 -45.52 -26.46
C GLY A 403 -40.45 -46.62 -26.10
N ASP A 404 -41.65 -46.50 -26.64
CA ASP A 404 -42.69 -47.53 -26.66
C ASP A 404 -42.16 -48.85 -27.26
N THR A 405 -42.62 -49.98 -26.74
CA THR A 405 -43.19 -51.08 -27.55
C THR A 405 -43.83 -52.14 -26.67
N ALA A 406 -45.03 -52.54 -27.05
CA ALA A 406 -45.85 -53.54 -26.40
C ALA A 406 -45.62 -54.95 -26.97
N GLN A 407 -45.54 -55.91 -26.04
CA GLN A 407 -46.11 -57.27 -26.02
C GLN A 407 -45.75 -58.41 -27.01
N SER A 408 -45.76 -59.60 -26.38
CA SER A 408 -45.84 -60.98 -26.88
C SER A 408 -44.48 -61.61 -27.21
N THR A 409 -44.10 -62.82 -26.78
CA THR A 409 -44.81 -64.05 -26.40
C THR A 409 -43.94 -64.94 -25.49
N GLN A 410 -44.52 -66.05 -25.05
CA GLN A 410 -44.17 -66.92 -23.92
C GLN A 410 -42.93 -67.83 -24.11
N SER A 411 -42.43 -68.28 -22.96
CA SER A 411 -42.30 -69.71 -22.58
C SER A 411 -40.90 -70.27 -22.30
N THR A 412 -40.80 -70.81 -21.07
CA THR A 412 -40.11 -72.04 -20.63
C THR A 412 -38.64 -72.06 -20.18
N THR A 413 -38.50 -72.74 -19.04
CA THR A 413 -37.34 -73.48 -18.46
C THR A 413 -36.25 -72.74 -17.68
N THR A 414 -36.41 -72.77 -16.35
CA THR A 414 -35.37 -73.00 -15.30
C THR A 414 -34.76 -74.42 -15.46
N PRO A 415 -33.75 -74.87 -14.66
CA PRO A 415 -32.89 -74.22 -13.64
C PRO A 415 -31.37 -74.53 -13.87
N GLU A 416 -30.39 -73.97 -13.15
CA GLU A 416 -29.85 -74.54 -11.90
C GLU A 416 -28.56 -73.80 -11.45
N ARG A 417 -28.43 -73.70 -10.11
CA ARG A 417 -27.24 -73.77 -9.23
C ARG A 417 -26.15 -72.68 -9.32
N LEU A 418 -25.93 -71.85 -8.28
CA LEU A 418 -25.24 -72.08 -6.96
C LEU A 418 -23.69 -71.95 -7.07
N PRO A 419 -22.95 -71.60 -5.97
CA PRO A 419 -22.38 -70.27 -5.77
C PRO A 419 -20.86 -70.31 -5.45
N ASP A 420 -20.37 -69.33 -4.67
CA ASP A 420 -19.07 -69.23 -3.97
C ASP A 420 -17.95 -68.51 -4.76
N ALA A 421 -17.04 -67.73 -4.17
CA ALA A 421 -16.86 -67.09 -2.86
C ALA A 421 -15.58 -66.23 -2.99
N VAL A 422 -15.39 -65.33 -2.01
CA VAL A 422 -14.20 -64.49 -1.71
C VAL A 422 -14.09 -63.15 -2.44
#